data_AF-A0A949XMG9-F1
#
_entry.id   AF-A0A949XMG9-F1
#
_cell.length_a   1.000
_cell.length_b   1.000
_cell.length_c   1.000
_cell.angle_alpha   90.00
_cell.angle_beta   90.00
_cell.angle_gamma   90.00
#
_symmetry.space_group_name_H-M   'P 1'
#
loop_
_entity.id
_entity.type
_entity.pdbx_description
1 polymer ?
#
loop_
_entity_poly.entity_id
_entity_poly.type
_entity_poly.pdbx_seq_one_letter_code
_entity_poly.pdbx_strand_id
1 'polypeptide(L)'
;TGRLVSGSCFYNPNESYERGKLIQIDTRGKARVLDEGFELANGLGFSPDGRTLYFADSVARRIYSYDYHPKTGDLGHRRIFVQVPLTEGLPDGLAVDEEGFVWSAQWYGSCIVRYDPDGKVQNRIITPAKQTSSLAFGGSDLDTLFVTSAGRSEPMPVMPPGYDAENGYFGGRLYALHAGVKGSRQEKTAIGLA
;
A
#
# COMPACT_ATOMS: atom_id res chain seq x y z
N THR A 1 14.69 -3.43 20.49
CA THR A 1 14.23 -4.49 19.57
C THR A 1 13.35 -3.86 18.52
N GLY A 2 13.42 -4.31 17.28
CA GLY A 2 12.65 -3.74 16.17
C GLY A 2 12.70 -4.69 14.97
N ARG A 3 11.76 -4.55 14.05
CA ARG A 3 11.69 -5.37 12.83
C ARG A 3 11.15 -4.53 11.70
N LEU A 4 11.75 -4.68 10.53
CA LEU A 4 11.21 -4.16 9.28
C LEU A 4 10.37 -5.25 8.62
N VAL A 5 9.18 -4.90 8.13
CA VAL A 5 8.38 -5.77 7.26
C VAL A 5 8.32 -5.13 5.88
N SER A 6 8.54 -5.91 4.83
CA SER A 6 8.57 -5.45 3.44
C SER A 6 8.01 -6.51 2.50
N GLY A 7 7.48 -6.08 1.36
CA GLY A 7 7.23 -6.96 0.21
C GLY A 7 8.48 -7.09 -0.67
N SER A 8 8.58 -8.20 -1.41
CA SER A 8 9.48 -8.35 -2.55
C SER A 8 8.67 -8.38 -3.86
N CYS A 9 9.21 -7.79 -4.92
CA CYS A 9 8.56 -7.69 -6.22
C CYS A 9 9.48 -8.19 -7.35
N PHE A 10 8.94 -9.05 -8.21
CA PHE A 10 9.64 -9.64 -9.37
C PHE A 10 8.77 -9.60 -10.64
N TYR A 11 7.81 -8.66 -10.71
CA TYR A 11 6.76 -8.63 -11.73
C TYR A 11 7.32 -8.56 -13.16
N ASN A 12 7.07 -9.60 -13.96
CA ASN A 12 7.33 -9.65 -15.40
C ASN A 12 6.13 -10.25 -16.14
N PRO A 13 5.18 -9.45 -16.62
CA PRO A 13 3.93 -9.96 -17.20
C PRO A 13 4.11 -10.65 -18.56
N ASN A 14 5.28 -10.58 -19.17
CA ASN A 14 5.56 -11.18 -20.48
C ASN A 14 6.10 -12.63 -20.37
N GLU A 15 6.44 -13.08 -19.16
CA GLU A 15 7.06 -14.38 -18.92
C GLU A 15 6.54 -14.99 -17.60
N SER A 16 6.93 -16.23 -17.31
CA SER A 16 6.74 -16.77 -15.96
C SER A 16 7.73 -16.10 -15.00
N TYR A 17 7.24 -15.67 -13.83
CA TYR A 17 8.06 -15.02 -12.81
C TYR A 17 7.77 -15.60 -11.42
N GLU A 18 8.76 -15.51 -10.53
CA GLU A 18 8.59 -15.88 -9.13
C GLU A 18 7.61 -14.93 -8.45
N ARG A 19 6.67 -15.48 -7.68
CA ARG A 19 5.73 -14.66 -6.90
C ARG A 19 6.46 -13.94 -5.77
N GLY A 20 6.01 -12.71 -5.49
CA GLY A 20 6.50 -11.91 -4.39
C GLY A 20 6.29 -12.57 -3.02
N LYS A 21 7.08 -12.11 -2.06
CA LYS A 21 7.10 -12.58 -0.67
C LYS A 21 6.90 -11.41 0.28
N LEU A 22 6.20 -11.66 1.38
CA LEU A 22 6.18 -10.78 2.53
C LEU A 22 7.31 -11.21 3.46
N ILE A 23 8.28 -10.33 3.70
CA ILE A 23 9.49 -10.63 4.46
C ILE A 23 9.57 -9.77 5.72
N GLN A 24 10.22 -10.32 6.75
CA GLN A 24 10.55 -9.62 7.98
C GLN A 24 12.06 -9.68 8.22
N ILE A 25 12.64 -8.53 8.55
CA ILE A 25 14.08 -8.38 8.79
C ILE A 25 14.26 -7.87 10.22
N ASP A 26 15.05 -8.59 11.02
CA ASP A 26 15.39 -8.15 12.38
C ASP A 26 16.49 -7.07 12.40
N THR A 27 16.77 -6.50 13.58
CA THR A 27 17.80 -5.45 13.72
C THR A 27 19.23 -5.91 13.38
N ARG A 28 19.46 -7.22 13.30
CA ARG A 28 20.74 -7.82 12.90
C ARG A 28 20.79 -8.12 11.40
N GLY A 29 19.76 -7.77 10.64
CA GLY A 29 19.66 -8.00 9.21
C GLY A 29 19.24 -9.43 8.84
N LYS A 30 18.83 -10.27 9.79
CA LYS A 30 18.35 -11.62 9.48
C LYS A 30 16.93 -11.53 8.93
N ALA A 31 16.75 -11.99 7.69
CA ALA A 31 15.46 -12.05 7.02
C ALA A 31 14.75 -13.40 7.26
N ARG A 32 13.42 -13.38 7.38
CA ARG A 32 12.53 -14.54 7.28
C ARG A 32 11.35 -14.22 6.37
N VAL A 33 10.86 -15.22 5.65
CA VAL A 33 9.60 -15.12 4.89
C VAL A 33 8.43 -15.31 5.87
N LEU A 34 7.44 -14.42 5.80
CA LEU A 34 6.21 -14.48 6.57
C LEU A 34 5.04 -15.06 5.75
N ASP A 35 4.95 -14.72 4.47
CA ASP A 35 3.95 -15.21 3.52
C ASP A 35 4.49 -15.08 2.08
N GLU A 36 3.85 -15.74 1.13
CA GLU A 36 4.26 -15.77 -0.28
C GLU A 36 3.07 -15.86 -1.25
N GLY A 37 3.37 -15.80 -2.55
CA GLY A 37 2.37 -15.94 -3.61
C GLY A 37 1.75 -14.61 -4.06
N PHE A 38 2.44 -13.48 -3.85
CA PHE A 38 1.95 -12.16 -4.27
C PHE A 38 2.28 -11.86 -5.72
N GLU A 39 1.35 -11.28 -6.48
CA GLU A 39 1.55 -10.95 -7.89
C GLU A 39 2.42 -9.70 -8.04
N LEU A 40 2.06 -8.63 -7.33
CA LEU A 40 2.80 -7.36 -7.30
C LEU A 40 2.66 -6.74 -5.90
N ALA A 41 3.62 -7.06 -5.04
CA ALA A 41 3.70 -6.55 -3.67
C ALA A 41 3.86 -5.02 -3.66
N ASN A 42 3.06 -4.33 -2.84
CA ASN A 42 3.03 -2.88 -2.83
C ASN A 42 2.84 -2.29 -1.41
N GLY A 43 1.83 -1.44 -1.20
CA GLY A 43 1.58 -0.76 0.06
C GLY A 43 1.52 -1.69 1.28
N LEU A 44 2.06 -1.20 2.40
CA LEU A 44 2.09 -1.89 3.68
C LEU A 44 1.80 -0.91 4.82
N GLY A 45 1.04 -1.34 5.82
CA GLY A 45 0.74 -0.51 6.99
C GLY A 45 0.25 -1.34 8.17
N PHE A 46 0.37 -0.79 9.38
CA PHE A 46 -0.11 -1.43 10.60
C PHE A 46 -1.29 -0.66 11.19
N SER A 47 -2.22 -1.36 11.84
CA SER A 47 -3.22 -0.73 12.70
C SER A 47 -2.55 0.11 13.81
N PRO A 48 -3.24 1.11 14.40
CA PRO A 48 -2.66 1.95 15.45
C PRO A 48 -2.13 1.18 16.67
N ASP A 49 -2.74 0.05 17.01
CA ASP A 49 -2.30 -0.84 18.09
C ASP A 49 -1.20 -1.82 17.67
N GLY A 50 -0.79 -1.81 16.39
CA GLY A 50 0.19 -2.68 15.78
C GLY A 50 -0.25 -4.13 15.60
N ARG A 51 -1.51 -4.48 15.90
CA ARG A 51 -1.98 -5.87 15.92
C ARG A 51 -2.50 -6.38 14.58
N THR A 52 -2.68 -5.50 13.61
CA THR A 52 -3.07 -5.87 12.26
C THR A 52 -2.06 -5.32 11.26
N LEU A 53 -1.60 -6.19 10.37
CA LEU A 53 -0.80 -5.80 9.20
C LEU A 53 -1.71 -5.79 7.97
N TYR A 54 -1.68 -4.69 7.23
CA TYR A 54 -2.30 -4.55 5.92
C TYR A 54 -1.25 -4.60 4.82
N PHE A 55 -1.55 -5.31 3.73
CA PHE A 55 -0.60 -5.50 2.64
C PHE A 55 -1.30 -5.55 1.28
N ALA A 56 -0.93 -4.65 0.37
CA ALA A 56 -1.51 -4.56 -0.96
C ALA A 56 -0.77 -5.46 -1.97
N ASP A 57 -1.57 -6.16 -2.76
CA ASP A 57 -1.14 -6.86 -3.97
C ASP A 57 -1.89 -6.25 -5.16
N SER A 58 -1.19 -5.40 -5.90
CA SER A 58 -1.78 -4.54 -6.93
C SER A 58 -2.41 -5.35 -8.05
N VAL A 59 -1.71 -6.35 -8.56
CA VAL A 59 -2.17 -7.17 -9.70
C VAL A 59 -3.28 -8.13 -9.27
N ALA A 60 -3.25 -8.64 -8.04
CA ALA A 60 -4.37 -9.40 -7.47
C ALA A 60 -5.59 -8.52 -7.13
N ARG A 61 -5.46 -7.19 -7.20
CA ARG A 61 -6.48 -6.19 -6.83
C ARG A 61 -6.98 -6.38 -5.40
N ARG A 62 -6.08 -6.74 -4.50
CA ARG A 62 -6.42 -7.07 -3.11
C ARG A 62 -5.57 -6.29 -2.14
N ILE A 63 -6.20 -5.88 -1.05
CA ILE A 63 -5.49 -5.55 0.18
C ILE A 63 -5.80 -6.70 1.14
N TYR A 64 -4.75 -7.32 1.67
CA TYR A 64 -4.86 -8.37 2.66
C TYR A 64 -4.71 -7.79 4.07
N SER A 65 -5.30 -8.46 5.05
CA SER A 65 -5.04 -8.24 6.47
C SER A 65 -4.52 -9.51 7.14
N TYR A 66 -3.74 -9.32 8.20
CA TYR A 66 -3.16 -10.37 9.03
C TYR A 66 -3.20 -9.96 10.49
N ASP A 67 -3.42 -10.93 11.38
CA ASP A 67 -3.06 -10.72 12.79
C ASP A 67 -1.54 -10.64 12.90
N TYR A 68 -1.02 -9.64 13.60
CA TYR A 68 0.40 -9.44 13.80
C TYR A 68 0.70 -9.31 15.29
N HIS A 69 1.71 -10.02 15.77
CA HIS A 69 2.11 -9.92 17.18
C HIS A 69 3.31 -8.98 17.33
N PRO A 70 3.16 -7.73 17.83
CA PRO A 70 4.23 -6.73 17.81
C PRO A 70 5.53 -7.17 18.51
N LYS A 71 5.42 -7.93 19.61
CA LYS A 71 6.59 -8.40 20.37
C LYS A 71 7.35 -9.55 19.69
N THR A 72 6.63 -10.56 19.20
CA THR A 72 7.23 -11.78 18.61
C THR A 72 7.37 -11.70 17.09
N GLY A 73 6.76 -10.68 16.46
CA GLY A 73 6.70 -10.44 15.02
C GLY A 73 6.06 -11.58 14.24
N ASP A 74 5.28 -12.43 14.89
CA ASP A 74 4.59 -13.54 14.25
C ASP A 74 3.37 -13.05 13.50
N LEU A 75 3.10 -13.71 12.39
CA LEU A 75 2.02 -13.37 11.46
C LEU A 75 0.97 -14.48 11.49
N GLY A 76 -0.30 -14.09 11.64
CA GLY A 76 -1.45 -14.97 11.55
C GLY A 76 -1.84 -15.26 10.09
N HIS A 77 -3.05 -15.80 9.91
CA HIS A 77 -3.53 -16.18 8.58
C HIS A 77 -3.91 -14.97 7.72
N ARG A 78 -3.57 -15.05 6.43
CA ARG A 78 -3.97 -14.10 5.38
C ARG A 78 -5.49 -14.06 5.23
N ARG A 79 -6.07 -12.87 5.25
CA ARG A 79 -7.49 -12.60 4.95
C ARG A 79 -7.59 -11.51 3.89
N ILE A 80 -8.58 -11.61 3.00
CA ILE A 80 -8.91 -10.50 2.10
C ILE A 80 -9.58 -9.41 2.95
N PHE A 81 -8.96 -8.24 3.01
CA PHE A 81 -9.53 -7.04 3.63
C PHE A 81 -10.33 -6.23 2.62
N VAL A 82 -9.75 -6.00 1.44
CA VAL A 82 -10.41 -5.32 0.31
C VAL A 82 -10.19 -6.12 -0.97
N GLN A 83 -11.23 -6.25 -1.77
CA GLN A 83 -11.15 -6.65 -3.18
C GLN A 83 -11.55 -5.46 -4.05
N VAL A 84 -10.61 -4.89 -4.79
CA VAL A 84 -10.86 -3.77 -5.70
C VAL A 84 -11.53 -4.30 -6.98
N PRO A 85 -12.64 -3.69 -7.44
CA PRO A 85 -13.33 -4.12 -8.67
C PRO A 85 -12.44 -4.04 -9.91
N LEU A 86 -12.67 -4.91 -10.90
CA LEU A 86 -11.94 -4.91 -12.18
C LEU A 86 -12.11 -3.60 -12.98
N THR A 87 -13.23 -2.90 -12.77
CA THR A 87 -13.56 -1.62 -13.42
C THR A 87 -12.88 -0.42 -12.76
N GLU A 88 -12.20 -0.62 -11.63
CA GLU A 88 -11.48 0.43 -10.91
C GLU A 88 -9.97 0.26 -11.05
N GLY A 89 -9.19 1.15 -10.42
CA GLY A 89 -7.74 1.08 -10.37
C GLY A 89 -7.18 -0.13 -9.61
N LEU A 90 -5.89 -0.08 -9.31
CA LEU A 90 -5.16 -1.09 -8.55
C LEU A 90 -4.70 -0.50 -7.22
N PRO A 91 -4.81 -1.24 -6.10
CA PRO A 91 -4.27 -0.78 -4.84
C PRO A 91 -2.73 -0.73 -4.93
N ASP A 92 -2.14 0.43 -4.68
CA ASP A 92 -0.70 0.68 -4.76
C ASP A 92 -0.16 0.92 -3.33
N GLY A 93 0.47 2.06 -3.07
CA GLY A 93 0.84 2.48 -1.73
C GLY A 93 -0.37 2.66 -0.80
N LEU A 94 -0.16 2.43 0.50
CA LEU A 94 -1.18 2.61 1.52
C LEU A 94 -0.61 3.22 2.81
N ALA A 95 -1.48 3.81 3.62
CA ALA A 95 -1.20 4.30 4.96
C ALA A 95 -2.40 4.04 5.89
N VAL A 96 -2.19 4.03 7.20
CA VAL A 96 -3.25 3.86 8.20
C VAL A 96 -3.32 5.12 9.07
N ASP A 97 -4.51 5.67 9.23
CA ASP A 97 -4.74 6.84 10.07
C ASP A 97 -4.89 6.48 11.56
N GLU A 98 -4.94 7.48 12.43
CA GLU A 98 -5.03 7.26 13.89
C GLU A 98 -6.35 6.61 14.33
N GLU A 99 -7.39 6.69 13.49
CA GLU A 99 -8.70 6.07 13.72
C GLU A 99 -8.74 4.59 13.26
N GLY A 100 -7.66 4.10 12.63
CA GLY A 100 -7.56 2.73 12.13
C GLY A 100 -8.14 2.51 10.74
N PHE A 101 -8.41 3.57 9.98
CA PHE A 101 -8.85 3.45 8.59
C PHE A 101 -7.65 3.32 7.65
N VAL A 102 -7.82 2.51 6.61
CA VAL A 102 -6.78 2.24 5.62
C VAL A 102 -6.99 3.14 4.41
N TRP A 103 -5.98 3.94 4.09
CA TRP A 103 -5.94 4.78 2.91
C TRP A 103 -5.09 4.13 1.84
N SER A 104 -5.60 3.97 0.62
CA SER A 104 -4.88 3.34 -0.49
C SER A 104 -4.94 4.21 -1.74
N ALA A 105 -3.77 4.51 -2.29
CA ALA A 105 -3.63 5.09 -3.62
C ALA A 105 -4.11 4.06 -4.67
N GLN A 106 -4.85 4.54 -5.67
CA GLN A 106 -5.36 3.70 -6.74
C GLN A 106 -4.63 4.03 -8.05
N TRP A 107 -3.69 3.16 -8.41
CA TRP A 107 -3.03 3.21 -9.71
C TRP A 107 -4.05 2.98 -10.83
N TYR A 108 -3.99 3.77 -11.91
CA TYR A 108 -5.05 3.91 -12.94
C TYR A 108 -6.40 4.47 -12.45
N GLY A 109 -6.58 4.66 -11.15
CA GLY A 109 -7.87 5.03 -10.56
C GLY A 109 -8.09 6.53 -10.38
N SER A 110 -7.07 7.36 -10.59
CA SER A 110 -7.13 8.82 -10.34
C SER A 110 -7.70 9.18 -8.98
N CYS A 111 -7.41 8.37 -7.95
CA CYS A 111 -7.96 8.60 -6.63
C CYS A 111 -7.15 7.94 -5.51
N ILE A 112 -7.51 8.32 -4.30
CA ILE A 112 -7.19 7.65 -3.04
C ILE A 112 -8.52 7.19 -2.45
N VAL A 113 -8.55 5.98 -1.92
CA VAL A 113 -9.72 5.41 -1.24
C VAL A 113 -9.40 5.24 0.23
N ARG A 114 -10.30 5.70 1.11
CA ARG A 114 -10.26 5.44 2.55
C ARG A 114 -11.26 4.34 2.86
N TYR A 115 -10.77 3.23 3.41
CA TYR A 115 -11.56 2.09 3.84
C TYR A 115 -11.74 2.10 5.35
N ASP A 116 -12.95 1.75 5.80
CA ASP A 116 -13.21 1.51 7.22
C ASP A 116 -12.53 0.22 7.72
N PRO A 117 -12.49 -0.02 9.05
CA PRO A 117 -11.88 -1.23 9.61
C PRO A 117 -12.49 -2.56 9.14
N ASP A 118 -13.65 -2.54 8.49
CA ASP A 118 -14.30 -3.71 7.87
C ASP A 118 -13.96 -3.85 6.37
N GLY A 119 -13.17 -2.93 5.80
CA GLY A 119 -12.77 -2.93 4.39
C GLY A 119 -13.78 -2.28 3.45
N LYS A 120 -14.79 -1.58 3.96
CA LYS A 120 -15.77 -0.87 3.13
C LYS A 120 -15.29 0.52 2.78
N VAL A 121 -15.63 0.98 1.58
CA VAL A 121 -15.30 2.34 1.15
C VAL A 121 -16.04 3.34 2.03
N GLN A 122 -15.28 4.16 2.75
CA GLN A 122 -15.83 5.28 3.53
C GLN A 122 -15.71 6.60 2.75
N ASN A 123 -14.62 6.82 2.03
CA ASN A 123 -14.43 8.03 1.23
C ASN A 123 -13.51 7.80 0.02
N ARG A 124 -13.65 8.67 -0.99
CA ARG A 124 -12.75 8.75 -2.15
C ARG A 124 -12.31 10.18 -2.38
N ILE A 125 -11.01 10.38 -2.51
CA ILE A 125 -10.42 11.66 -2.89
C ILE A 125 -9.93 11.53 -4.32
N ILE A 126 -10.51 12.34 -5.22
CA ILE A 126 -10.07 12.38 -6.62
C ILE A 126 -8.75 13.14 -6.70
N THR A 127 -7.81 12.56 -7.43
CA THR A 127 -6.54 13.18 -7.77
C THR A 127 -6.53 13.50 -9.27
N PRO A 128 -5.79 14.53 -9.71
CA PRO A 128 -5.69 14.83 -11.13
C PRO A 128 -4.85 13.79 -11.90
N ALA A 129 -4.03 12.99 -11.19
CA ALA A 129 -3.09 12.05 -11.78
C ALA A 129 -3.71 10.66 -11.95
N LYS A 130 -3.74 10.17 -13.19
CA LYS A 130 -4.21 8.81 -13.51
C LYS A 130 -3.44 7.72 -12.76
N GLN A 131 -2.15 7.92 -12.53
CA GLN A 131 -1.25 7.00 -11.84
C GLN A 131 -0.88 7.55 -10.46
N THR A 132 -1.88 7.61 -9.58
CA THR A 132 -1.66 7.91 -8.15
C THR A 132 -1.04 6.69 -7.49
N SER A 133 0.17 6.84 -6.92
CA SER A 133 1.02 5.71 -6.58
C SER A 133 1.14 5.45 -5.09
N SER A 134 1.31 6.47 -4.24
CA SER A 134 1.45 6.24 -2.81
C SER A 134 1.05 7.46 -2.00
N LEU A 135 0.99 7.30 -0.68
CA LEU A 135 0.62 8.33 0.25
C LEU A 135 1.26 8.12 1.63
N ALA A 136 1.50 9.24 2.31
CA ALA A 136 1.95 9.24 3.69
C ALA A 136 1.42 10.48 4.41
N PHE A 137 1.07 10.31 5.68
CA PHE A 137 0.76 11.44 6.55
C PHE A 137 2.04 12.12 7.02
N GLY A 138 2.03 13.44 7.04
CA GLY A 138 3.14 14.29 7.43
C GLY A 138 2.68 15.66 7.92
N GLY A 139 3.61 16.61 7.99
CA GLY A 139 3.40 17.86 8.71
C GLY A 139 3.69 17.73 10.21
N SER A 140 3.75 18.86 10.92
CA SER A 140 4.01 18.90 12.38
C SER A 140 2.98 18.09 13.17
N ASP A 141 1.73 18.11 12.70
CA ASP A 141 0.58 17.55 13.39
C ASP A 141 0.07 16.24 12.77
N LEU A 142 0.79 15.71 11.76
CA LEU A 142 0.43 14.51 10.98
C LEU A 142 -0.94 14.58 10.29
N ASP A 143 -1.45 15.78 10.03
CA ASP A 143 -2.76 16.02 9.40
C ASP A 143 -2.70 16.31 7.89
N THR A 144 -1.49 16.36 7.34
CA THR A 144 -1.24 16.62 5.92
C THR A 144 -0.96 15.29 5.21
N LEU A 145 -1.79 14.95 4.23
CA LEU A 145 -1.60 13.79 3.37
C LEU A 145 -0.77 14.18 2.16
N PHE A 146 0.45 13.64 2.09
CA PHE A 146 1.32 13.74 0.92
C PHE A 146 1.03 12.58 -0.02
N VAL A 147 0.94 12.86 -1.32
CA VAL A 147 0.52 11.88 -2.33
C VAL A 147 1.47 11.92 -3.51
N THR A 148 2.06 10.79 -3.84
CA THR A 148 2.94 10.64 -5.02
C THR A 148 2.16 10.14 -6.22
N SER A 149 2.68 10.43 -7.41
CA SER A 149 2.15 9.94 -8.68
C SER A 149 3.26 9.70 -9.68
N ALA A 150 3.04 8.82 -10.65
CA ALA A 150 3.99 8.52 -11.72
C ALA A 150 3.69 9.33 -13.00
N GLY A 151 4.72 9.92 -13.59
CA GLY A 151 4.57 10.82 -14.74
C GLY A 151 4.69 10.16 -16.12
N ARG A 152 5.18 8.91 -16.16
CA ARG A 152 5.26 8.13 -17.39
C ARG A 152 4.10 7.15 -17.44
N SER A 153 3.45 7.03 -18.59
CA SER A 153 2.48 5.96 -18.80
C SER A 153 3.16 4.62 -18.64
N GLU A 154 2.61 3.74 -17.80
CA GLU A 154 3.08 2.36 -17.66
C GLU A 154 1.89 1.44 -17.90
N PRO A 155 1.60 1.04 -19.14
CA PRO A 155 0.50 0.13 -19.42
C PRO A 155 0.80 -1.29 -18.92
N MET A 156 -0.18 -1.90 -18.26
CA MET A 156 -0.12 -3.30 -17.83
C MET A 156 -1.33 -4.07 -18.40
N PRO A 157 -1.21 -5.39 -18.64
CA PRO A 157 -2.34 -6.22 -19.09
C PRO A 157 -3.57 -6.18 -18.17
N VAL A 158 -3.37 -5.79 -16.91
CA VAL A 158 -4.42 -5.69 -15.88
C VAL A 158 -5.04 -4.30 -15.75
N MET A 159 -4.80 -3.40 -16.71
CA MET A 159 -5.45 -2.09 -16.76
C MET A 159 -6.98 -2.23 -16.67
N PRO A 160 -7.68 -1.28 -16.03
CA PRO A 160 -9.13 -1.28 -15.99
C PRO A 160 -9.70 -1.13 -17.41
N PRO A 161 -10.85 -1.76 -17.73
CA PRO A 161 -11.52 -1.56 -19.00
C PRO A 161 -11.77 -0.07 -19.29
N GLY A 162 -11.39 0.38 -20.48
CA GLY A 162 -11.55 1.77 -20.91
C GLY A 162 -10.48 2.74 -20.42
N TYR A 163 -9.43 2.27 -19.73
CA TYR A 163 -8.29 3.13 -19.40
C TYR A 163 -7.51 3.55 -20.67
N ASP A 164 -7.37 4.85 -20.88
CA ASP A 164 -6.57 5.42 -21.98
C ASP A 164 -5.08 5.45 -21.59
N ALA A 165 -4.24 4.61 -22.18
CA ALA A 165 -2.81 4.58 -21.84
C ALA A 165 -1.97 5.61 -22.60
N GLU A 166 -2.56 6.35 -23.55
CA GLU A 166 -1.85 7.23 -24.48
C GLU A 166 -2.09 8.71 -24.17
N ASN A 167 -3.27 9.04 -23.64
CA ASN A 167 -3.67 10.43 -23.41
C ASN A 167 -4.05 10.73 -21.95
N GLY A 168 -4.07 12.03 -21.65
CA GLY A 168 -4.41 12.58 -20.35
C GLY A 168 -3.19 12.84 -19.46
N TYR A 169 -3.46 13.23 -18.22
CA TYR A 169 -2.41 13.55 -17.27
C TYR A 169 -2.10 12.34 -16.37
N PHE A 170 -0.94 11.70 -16.60
CA PHE A 170 -0.54 10.51 -15.85
C PHE A 170 -0.14 10.83 -14.40
N GLY A 171 0.66 11.89 -14.20
CA GLY A 171 1.13 12.27 -12.87
C GLY A 171 2.56 12.81 -12.90
N GLY A 172 3.36 12.44 -11.90
CA GLY A 172 4.76 12.85 -11.72
C GLY A 172 4.94 14.03 -10.75
N ARG A 173 3.83 14.57 -10.23
CA ARG A 173 3.85 15.59 -9.18
C ARG A 173 3.59 14.98 -7.81
N LEU A 174 4.08 15.65 -6.78
CA LEU A 174 3.70 15.46 -5.40
C LEU A 174 2.52 16.37 -5.08
N TYR A 175 1.49 15.83 -4.43
CA TYR A 175 0.37 16.62 -3.90
C TYR A 175 0.42 16.63 -2.38
N ALA A 176 -0.11 17.69 -1.79
CA ALA A 176 -0.34 17.80 -0.35
C ALA A 176 -1.77 18.30 -0.14
N LEU A 177 -2.51 17.65 0.74
CA LEU A 177 -3.87 18.06 1.12
C LEU A 177 -4.10 17.79 2.60
N HIS A 178 -5.02 18.53 3.21
CA HIS A 178 -5.50 18.22 4.56
C HIS A 178 -6.47 17.05 4.50
N ALA A 179 -6.21 15.99 5.27
CA ALA A 179 -7.03 14.78 5.27
C ALA A 179 -8.28 14.90 6.17
N GLY A 180 -8.33 15.89 7.06
CA GLY A 180 -9.37 16.01 8.09
C GLY A 180 -9.24 15.01 9.24
N VAL A 181 -8.19 14.18 9.23
CA VAL A 181 -7.80 13.20 10.24
C VAL A 181 -6.28 13.13 10.28
N LYS A 182 -5.68 12.72 11.40
CA LYS A 182 -4.22 12.56 11.50
C LYS A 182 -3.78 11.15 11.16
N GLY A 183 -2.57 11.04 10.66
CA GLY A 183 -1.89 9.77 10.49
C GLY A 183 -1.35 9.19 11.80
N SER A 184 -1.09 7.90 11.78
CA SER A 184 -0.29 7.25 12.83
C SER A 184 1.20 7.63 12.69
N ARG A 185 1.89 7.79 13.83
CA ARG A 185 3.36 8.00 13.83
C ARG A 185 4.03 6.78 13.19
N GLN A 186 4.94 7.06 12.26
CA GLN A 186 5.77 6.02 11.64
C GLN A 186 7.02 5.77 12.47
N GLU A 187 7.33 4.50 12.70
CA GLU A 187 8.52 4.10 13.46
C GLU A 187 9.78 4.17 12.60
N LYS A 188 10.88 4.62 13.21
CA LYS A 188 12.20 4.61 12.56
C LYS A 188 12.84 3.24 12.75
N THR A 189 13.24 2.60 11.66
CA THR A 189 13.99 1.33 11.72
C THR A 189 15.47 1.59 11.43
N ALA A 190 16.35 1.03 12.27
CA ALA A 190 17.78 0.91 12.01
C ALA A 190 18.16 -0.57 11.92
N ILE A 191 18.82 -0.95 10.82
CA ILE A 191 19.30 -2.32 10.57
C ILE A 191 20.82 -2.25 10.48
N GLY A 192 21.53 -3.11 11.23
CA GLY A 192 22.99 -3.22 11.14
C GLY A 192 23.78 -2.03 11.70
N LEU A 193 23.13 -1.08 12.36
CA LEU A 193 23.80 -0.02 13.12
C LEU A 193 23.85 -0.47 14.58
N ALA A 194 25.05 -0.85 15.03
CA ALA A 194 25.39 -1.07 16.43
C ALA A 194 25.68 0.28 17.11
#